data_AF-A0A100HGW3-F1
#
_entry.id   AF-A0A100HGW3-F1
#
_cell.length_a   1.000
_cell.length_b   1.000
_cell.length_c   1.000
_cell.angle_alpha   90.00
_cell.angle_beta   90.00
_cell.angle_gamma   90.00
#
_symmetry.space_group_name_H-M   'P 1'
#
loop_
_entity.id
_entity.type
_entity.pdbx_description
1 polymer ?
#
loop_
_entity_poly.entity_id
_entity_poly.type
_entity_poly.pdbx_seq_one_letter_code
_entity_poly.pdbx_strand_id
1 'polypeptide(L)'
;MRRLCLLIAASLLPAHAAQVPVPTPTGGIPAGATVARHEGPAVTVQTTAPARAGWLTGLRVTAGGTSRTFPKWRTISNPTFWPGLSVTDVTGDARPEVLVTLMTDEGTGVAVFDAHVLSLPDLREWPVTPPVPYLRQQVRFGANSLTLPGRSVKLPPLPGVPPGEATRIGDQVRWTVQGGQLTALVEVQRAWAFTGRLVLTYRAQNGRLIPDRVRFDPTPLDELPE
;
A
#
# COMPACT_ATOMS: atom_id res chain seq x y z
N MET A 1 -21.79 -8.15 -43.81
CA MET A 1 -20.44 -8.10 -43.22
C MET A 1 -20.47 -7.20 -41.98
N ARG A 2 -20.57 -7.75 -40.77
CA ARG A 2 -20.45 -7.01 -39.50
C ARG A 2 -19.24 -7.58 -38.76
N ARG A 3 -18.24 -6.74 -38.49
CA ARG A 3 -17.04 -7.10 -37.74
C ARG A 3 -17.44 -7.25 -36.26
N LEU A 4 -17.26 -8.45 -35.72
CA LEU A 4 -17.42 -8.76 -34.31
C LEU A 4 -16.12 -8.33 -33.61
N CYS A 5 -16.16 -7.24 -32.82
CA CYS A 5 -15.07 -6.88 -31.92
C CYS A 5 -15.11 -7.83 -30.72
N LEU A 6 -14.12 -8.72 -30.61
CA LEU A 6 -13.85 -9.50 -29.41
C LEU A 6 -13.29 -8.55 -28.35
N LEU A 7 -14.08 -8.23 -27.33
CA LEU A 7 -13.59 -7.64 -26.08
C LEU A 7 -12.96 -8.78 -25.27
N ILE A 8 -11.64 -8.81 -25.20
CA ILE A 8 -10.91 -9.65 -24.24
C ILE A 8 -11.10 -9.01 -22.88
N ALA A 9 -12.02 -9.56 -22.08
CA ALA A 9 -12.10 -9.25 -20.66
C ALA A 9 -10.84 -9.81 -19.99
N ALA A 10 -9.92 -8.93 -19.62
CA ALA A 10 -8.81 -9.28 -18.74
C ALA A 10 -9.42 -9.58 -17.35
N SER A 11 -9.50 -10.86 -17.03
CA SER A 11 -9.89 -11.35 -15.71
C SER A 11 -8.91 -10.84 -14.66
N LEU A 12 -9.35 -9.88 -13.84
CA LEU A 12 -8.74 -9.55 -12.56
C LEU A 12 -9.06 -10.70 -11.60
N LEU A 13 -8.25 -11.75 -11.63
CA LEU A 13 -8.26 -12.74 -10.55
C LEU A 13 -7.44 -12.15 -9.38
N PRO A 14 -7.96 -12.18 -8.15
CA PRO A 14 -7.11 -11.97 -6.98
C PRO A 14 -6.07 -13.10 -6.97
N ALA A 15 -4.78 -12.71 -6.99
CA ALA A 15 -3.68 -13.65 -6.84
C ALA A 15 -3.88 -14.42 -5.52
N HIS A 16 -4.12 -15.72 -5.66
CA HIS A 16 -4.35 -16.61 -4.53
C HIS A 16 -3.11 -16.63 -3.62
N ALA A 17 -3.39 -16.71 -2.31
CA ALA A 17 -2.42 -16.64 -1.23
C ALA A 17 -1.16 -17.46 -1.49
N ALA A 18 0.00 -16.80 -1.38
CA ALA A 18 1.30 -17.46 -1.38
C ALA A 18 1.31 -18.59 -0.34
N GLN A 19 1.79 -19.77 -0.72
CA GLN A 19 1.97 -20.89 0.20
C GLN A 19 2.77 -20.44 1.43
N VAL A 20 2.17 -20.57 2.61
CA VAL A 20 2.79 -20.29 3.91
C VAL A 20 3.98 -21.23 4.09
N PRO A 21 5.23 -20.74 4.24
CA PRO A 21 6.38 -21.52 4.62
C PRO A 21 6.06 -22.19 5.93
N VAL A 22 6.33 -23.49 5.96
CA VAL A 22 6.23 -24.28 7.18
C VAL A 22 7.17 -23.65 8.21
N PRO A 23 6.67 -23.24 9.39
CA PRO A 23 7.51 -22.74 10.46
C PRO A 23 8.60 -23.77 10.79
N THR A 24 9.83 -23.29 11.01
CA THR A 24 10.91 -24.16 11.50
C THR A 24 10.58 -24.73 12.89
N PRO A 25 11.29 -25.77 13.37
CA PRO A 25 11.06 -26.35 14.70
C PRO A 25 11.13 -25.35 15.87
N THR A 26 11.73 -24.17 15.66
CA THR A 26 11.79 -23.03 16.59
C THR A 26 10.69 -21.98 16.38
N GLY A 27 9.71 -22.23 15.50
CA GLY A 27 8.59 -21.33 15.19
C GLY A 27 8.94 -20.08 14.37
N GLY A 28 10.20 -19.93 13.94
CA GLY A 28 10.68 -18.76 13.20
C GLY A 28 10.61 -18.92 11.66
N ILE A 29 10.53 -17.79 10.96
CA ILE A 29 10.72 -17.71 9.51
C ILE A 29 12.24 -17.75 9.23
N PRO A 30 12.77 -18.73 8.47
CA PRO A 30 14.20 -18.84 8.20
C PRO A 30 14.65 -17.85 7.11
N ALA A 31 15.97 -17.75 6.91
CA ALA A 31 16.54 -17.09 5.73
C ALA A 31 16.17 -17.85 4.45
N GLY A 32 15.97 -17.14 3.34
CA GLY A 32 15.61 -17.71 2.04
C GLY A 32 14.15 -18.10 1.90
N ALA A 33 13.33 -17.95 2.95
CA ALA A 33 11.90 -18.21 2.89
C ALA A 33 11.23 -17.25 1.90
N THR A 34 10.38 -17.78 1.02
CA THR A 34 9.55 -16.95 0.15
C THR A 34 8.37 -16.44 0.95
N VAL A 35 8.23 -15.11 1.05
CA VAL A 35 7.20 -14.44 1.84
C VAL A 35 6.17 -13.70 0.98
N ALA A 36 6.44 -13.57 -0.33
CA ALA A 36 5.45 -13.21 -1.33
C ALA A 36 5.85 -13.76 -2.70
N ARG A 37 4.85 -14.06 -3.54
CA ARG A 37 5.04 -14.53 -4.92
C ARG A 37 3.95 -13.97 -5.82
N HIS A 38 4.34 -13.67 -7.06
CA HIS A 38 3.45 -13.35 -8.17
C HIS A 38 3.78 -14.29 -9.34
N GLU A 39 2.76 -14.90 -9.96
CA GLU A 39 2.98 -15.98 -10.94
C GLU A 39 3.07 -15.49 -12.40
N GLY A 40 2.59 -14.29 -12.72
CA GLY A 40 2.60 -13.79 -14.10
C GLY A 40 2.65 -12.27 -14.20
N PRO A 41 3.83 -11.63 -14.35
CA PRO A 41 5.19 -12.19 -14.44
C PRO A 41 5.71 -12.77 -13.11
N ALA A 42 6.66 -13.71 -13.20
CA ALA A 42 7.24 -14.39 -12.05
C ALA A 42 8.10 -13.43 -11.21
N VAL A 43 7.61 -13.11 -10.02
CA VAL A 43 8.31 -12.30 -9.02
C VAL A 43 8.23 -12.96 -7.66
N THR A 44 9.32 -12.98 -6.91
CA THR A 44 9.36 -13.47 -5.53
C THR A 44 10.00 -12.46 -4.59
N VAL A 45 9.50 -12.42 -3.36
CA VAL A 45 10.13 -11.73 -2.23
C VAL A 45 10.59 -12.78 -1.23
N GLN A 46 11.86 -12.76 -0.88
CA GLN A 46 12.48 -13.72 0.02
C GLN A 46 13.17 -13.03 1.19
N THR A 47 13.18 -13.68 2.35
CA THR A 47 13.96 -13.24 3.51
C THR A 47 15.46 -13.41 3.24
N THR A 48 16.28 -12.47 3.72
CA THR A 48 17.75 -12.60 3.64
C THR A 48 18.38 -13.13 4.92
N ALA A 49 17.64 -13.05 6.03
CA ALA A 49 18.02 -13.54 7.35
C ALA A 49 16.78 -14.13 8.06
N PRO A 50 16.96 -14.95 9.12
CA PRO A 50 15.84 -15.39 9.93
C PRO A 50 15.12 -14.21 10.61
N ALA A 51 13.82 -14.35 10.85
CA ALA A 51 13.05 -13.38 11.63
C ALA A 51 13.65 -13.19 13.02
N ARG A 52 13.66 -11.94 13.51
CA ARG A 52 14.14 -11.59 14.85
C ARG A 52 13.21 -10.58 15.51
N ALA A 53 12.82 -10.84 16.76
CA ALA A 53 11.97 -9.97 17.56
C ALA A 53 10.68 -9.49 16.83
N GLY A 54 10.04 -10.37 16.06
CA GLY A 54 8.83 -10.06 15.31
C GLY A 54 9.04 -9.37 13.96
N TRP A 55 10.29 -9.24 13.50
CA TRP A 55 10.63 -8.52 12.27
C TRP A 55 11.36 -9.39 11.25
N LEU A 56 11.02 -9.17 9.98
CA LEU A 56 11.84 -9.51 8.83
C LEU A 56 12.60 -8.24 8.42
N THR A 57 13.92 -8.33 8.31
CA THR A 57 14.78 -7.22 7.88
C THR A 57 15.66 -7.68 6.75
N GLY A 58 15.80 -6.86 5.72
CA GLY A 58 16.52 -7.21 4.51
C GLY A 58 15.72 -8.22 3.68
N LEU A 59 15.13 -7.74 2.59
CA LEU A 59 14.37 -8.59 1.68
C LEU A 59 15.07 -8.66 0.32
N ARG A 60 14.99 -9.81 -0.33
CA ARG A 60 15.45 -10.02 -1.70
C ARG A 60 14.25 -10.11 -2.61
N VAL A 61 14.24 -9.30 -3.67
CA VAL A 61 13.27 -9.42 -4.75
C VAL A 61 13.94 -10.07 -5.94
N THR A 62 13.31 -11.08 -6.52
CA THR A 62 13.75 -11.73 -7.76
C THR A 62 12.65 -11.61 -8.80
N ALA A 63 13.00 -11.15 -10.00
CA ALA A 63 12.10 -11.09 -11.15
C ALA A 63 12.86 -11.53 -12.41
N GLY A 64 12.37 -12.59 -13.07
CA GLY A 64 13.11 -13.23 -14.16
C GLY A 64 14.50 -13.69 -13.72
N GLY A 65 15.55 -13.25 -14.43
CA GLY A 65 16.95 -13.55 -14.09
C GLY A 65 17.61 -12.55 -13.13
N THR A 66 16.92 -11.47 -12.76
CA THR A 66 17.47 -10.41 -11.91
C THR A 66 17.05 -10.61 -10.46
N SER A 67 18.00 -10.49 -9.54
CA SER A 67 17.74 -10.50 -8.10
C SER A 67 18.44 -9.32 -7.44
N ARG A 68 17.73 -8.60 -6.57
CA ARG A 68 18.26 -7.47 -5.79
C ARG A 68 17.87 -7.58 -4.33
N THR A 69 18.83 -7.29 -3.45
CA THR A 69 18.63 -7.24 -2.01
C THR A 69 18.43 -5.79 -1.55
N PHE A 70 17.42 -5.58 -0.70
CA PHE A 70 17.07 -4.32 -0.08
C PHE A 70 17.29 -4.42 1.44
N PRO A 71 18.49 -4.12 1.94
CA PRO A 71 18.86 -4.37 3.34
C PRO A 71 18.09 -3.50 4.34
N LYS A 72 17.56 -2.35 3.89
CA LYS A 72 16.79 -1.42 4.73
C LYS A 72 15.29 -1.74 4.80
N TRP A 73 14.80 -2.63 3.94
CA TRP A 73 13.40 -3.04 3.99
C TRP A 73 13.14 -3.83 5.27
N ARG A 74 12.00 -3.56 5.88
CA ARG A 74 11.57 -4.20 7.12
C ARG A 74 10.06 -4.41 7.07
N THR A 75 9.60 -5.55 7.56
CA THR A 75 8.17 -5.85 7.72
C THR A 75 7.96 -6.74 8.93
N ILE A 76 6.75 -6.72 9.48
CA ILE A 76 6.37 -7.63 10.57
C ILE A 76 6.43 -9.08 10.08
N SER A 77 6.93 -9.99 10.93
CA SER A 77 7.15 -11.40 10.57
C SER A 77 5.91 -12.29 10.72
N ASN A 78 4.81 -11.76 11.23
CA ASN A 78 3.54 -12.49 11.34
C ASN A 78 2.98 -12.81 9.93
N PRO A 79 2.67 -14.07 9.61
CA PRO A 79 2.06 -14.49 8.33
C PRO A 79 0.84 -13.70 7.88
N THR A 80 0.00 -13.22 8.80
CA THR A 80 -1.17 -12.41 8.48
C THR A 80 -0.82 -11.05 7.85
N PHE A 81 0.42 -10.59 8.04
CA PHE A 81 0.91 -9.26 7.64
C PHE A 81 2.08 -9.34 6.65
N TRP A 82 2.16 -10.45 5.94
CA TRP A 82 3.18 -10.66 4.94
C TRP A 82 3.15 -9.65 3.81
N PRO A 83 4.30 -9.47 3.12
CA PRO A 83 4.39 -8.52 2.03
C PRO A 83 3.30 -8.73 0.98
N GLY A 84 2.59 -7.67 0.65
CA GLY A 84 1.78 -7.63 -0.55
C GLY A 84 2.68 -7.49 -1.77
N LEU A 85 2.31 -8.13 -2.88
CA LEU A 85 3.08 -8.11 -4.12
C LEU A 85 2.12 -8.00 -5.30
N SER A 86 2.35 -7.01 -6.16
CA SER A 86 1.62 -6.84 -7.41
C SER A 86 2.56 -6.38 -8.51
N VAL A 87 2.20 -6.64 -9.77
CA VAL A 87 2.96 -6.21 -10.93
C VAL A 87 2.04 -5.47 -11.88
N THR A 88 2.25 -4.17 -12.05
CA THR A 88 1.39 -3.28 -12.83
C THR A 88 2.13 -2.00 -13.19
N ASP A 89 1.75 -1.37 -14.29
CA ASP A 89 2.24 -0.04 -14.66
C ASP A 89 1.62 0.98 -13.68
N VAL A 90 2.47 1.55 -12.83
CA VAL A 90 2.11 2.64 -11.89
C VAL A 90 2.78 3.96 -12.26
N THR A 91 3.69 3.95 -13.25
CA THR A 91 4.40 5.15 -13.72
C THR A 91 3.74 5.78 -14.95
N GLY A 92 2.88 5.04 -15.65
CA GLY A 92 2.17 5.43 -16.86
C GLY A 92 3.01 5.35 -18.13
N ASP A 93 4.12 4.62 -18.12
CA ASP A 93 5.04 4.49 -19.26
C ASP A 93 4.77 3.25 -20.14
N ALA A 94 3.64 2.56 -19.89
CA ALA A 94 3.23 1.30 -20.49
C ALA A 94 4.15 0.11 -20.17
N ARG A 95 5.01 0.22 -19.15
CA ARG A 95 5.83 -0.87 -18.63
C ARG A 95 5.45 -1.14 -17.18
N PRO A 96 5.30 -2.42 -16.78
CA PRO A 96 4.91 -2.71 -15.41
C PRO A 96 6.08 -2.55 -14.44
N GLU A 97 5.76 -2.07 -13.25
CA GLU A 97 6.62 -2.12 -12.07
C GLU A 97 6.17 -3.21 -11.11
N VAL A 98 7.08 -3.63 -10.24
CA VAL A 98 6.77 -4.44 -9.05
C VAL A 98 6.42 -3.50 -7.90
N LEU A 99 5.22 -3.61 -7.36
CA LEU A 99 4.81 -2.98 -6.11
C LEU A 99 4.89 -4.01 -4.98
N VAL A 100 5.71 -3.70 -3.97
CA VAL A 100 5.80 -4.44 -2.72
C VAL A 100 5.24 -3.57 -1.59
N THR A 101 4.27 -4.07 -0.83
CA THR A 101 3.74 -3.38 0.35
C THR A 101 4.15 -4.10 1.62
N LEU A 102 4.79 -3.40 2.55
CA LEU A 102 5.36 -3.97 3.77
C LEU A 102 4.64 -3.40 4.99
N MET A 103 4.18 -4.24 5.92
CA MET A 103 3.58 -3.76 7.16
C MET A 103 4.68 -3.35 8.15
N THR A 104 4.74 -2.07 8.49
CA THR A 104 5.83 -1.49 9.30
C THR A 104 5.39 -1.12 10.71
N ASP A 105 4.09 -1.08 10.97
CA ASP A 105 3.54 -0.85 12.32
C ASP A 105 2.13 -1.48 12.46
N GLU A 106 1.84 -2.01 13.64
CA GLU A 106 0.58 -2.68 13.97
C GLU A 106 0.14 -2.46 15.42
N GLY A 107 -1.16 -2.48 15.66
CA GLY A 107 -1.73 -2.41 17.00
C GLY A 107 -3.23 -2.17 16.95
N THR A 108 -3.86 -1.98 18.12
CA THR A 108 -5.27 -1.62 18.20
C THR A 108 -5.51 -0.27 17.50
N GLY A 109 -6.11 -0.30 16.31
CA GLY A 109 -6.37 0.88 15.49
C GLY A 109 -5.17 1.40 14.68
N VAL A 110 -4.06 0.65 14.62
CA VAL A 110 -2.84 0.99 13.87
C VAL A 110 -2.56 -0.09 12.83
N ALA A 111 -2.40 0.34 11.57
CA ALA A 111 -2.02 -0.54 10.47
C ALA A 111 -1.31 0.29 9.40
N VAL A 112 0.03 0.35 9.49
CA VAL A 112 0.84 1.18 8.60
C VAL A 112 1.60 0.30 7.64
N PHE A 113 1.39 0.55 6.34
CA PHE A 113 2.13 -0.08 5.27
C PHE A 113 3.04 0.93 4.56
N ASP A 114 4.26 0.51 4.26
CA ASP A 114 5.14 1.17 3.30
C ASP A 114 4.94 0.57 1.90
N ALA A 115 5.09 1.39 0.86
CA ALA A 115 5.08 0.95 -0.53
C ALA A 115 6.45 1.14 -1.15
N HIS A 116 6.93 0.08 -1.80
CA HIS A 116 8.15 0.07 -2.59
C HIS A 116 7.84 -0.28 -4.03
N VAL A 117 8.29 0.56 -4.95
CA VAL A 117 8.04 0.39 -6.39
C VAL A 117 9.37 0.14 -7.10
N LEU A 118 9.48 -0.98 -7.82
CA LEU A 118 10.69 -1.39 -8.51
C LEU A 118 10.45 -1.47 -10.02
N SER A 119 11.31 -0.85 -10.81
CA SER A 119 11.30 -1.03 -12.28
C SER A 119 11.70 -2.44 -12.67
N LEU A 120 11.13 -2.92 -13.77
CA LEU A 120 11.60 -4.12 -14.45
C LEU A 120 12.44 -3.74 -15.68
N PRO A 121 13.46 -4.53 -16.04
CA PRO A 121 13.89 -5.79 -15.40
C PRO A 121 14.98 -5.63 -14.34
N ASP A 122 15.44 -4.41 -14.06
CA ASP A 122 16.65 -4.14 -13.25
C ASP A 122 16.39 -4.01 -11.74
N LEU A 123 15.13 -4.05 -11.32
CA LEU A 123 14.69 -3.89 -9.93
C LEU A 123 15.21 -2.60 -9.30
N ARG A 124 15.30 -1.51 -10.07
CA ARG A 124 15.64 -0.20 -9.52
C ARG A 124 14.43 0.41 -8.82
N GLU A 125 14.65 0.82 -7.58
CA GLU A 125 13.60 1.40 -6.76
C GLU A 125 13.29 2.85 -7.18
N TRP A 126 12.01 3.11 -7.41
CA TRP A 126 11.45 4.43 -7.54
C TRP A 126 11.11 4.95 -6.15
N PRO A 127 11.68 6.10 -5.74
CA PRO A 127 11.28 6.72 -4.48
C PRO A 127 9.78 7.03 -4.52
N VAL A 128 9.07 6.67 -3.46
CA VAL A 128 7.67 7.03 -3.23
C VAL A 128 7.63 8.07 -2.11
N THR A 129 6.97 9.19 -2.34
CA THR A 129 6.84 10.21 -1.30
C THR A 129 5.90 9.73 -0.19
N PRO A 130 6.33 9.69 1.09
CA PRO A 130 5.48 9.20 2.17
C PRO A 130 4.19 10.03 2.34
N PRO A 131 3.02 9.39 2.46
CA PRO A 131 1.74 10.08 2.41
C PRO A 131 1.50 10.95 3.66
N VAL A 132 1.80 10.45 4.86
CA VAL A 132 1.49 11.14 6.12
C VAL A 132 2.26 12.47 6.28
N PRO A 133 3.60 12.54 6.11
CA PRO A 133 4.32 13.81 6.13
C PRO A 133 3.83 14.82 5.09
N TYR A 134 3.49 14.35 3.88
CA TYR A 134 2.92 15.20 2.83
C TYR A 134 1.56 15.77 3.27
N LEU A 135 0.64 14.93 3.76
CA LEU A 135 -0.70 15.38 4.19
C LEU A 135 -0.66 16.36 5.35
N ARG A 136 0.27 16.19 6.30
CA ARG A 136 0.44 17.15 7.41
C ARG A 136 0.74 18.56 6.90
N GLN A 137 1.41 18.68 5.75
CA GLN A 137 1.70 19.97 5.13
C GLN A 137 0.50 20.51 4.35
N GLN A 138 -0.28 19.65 3.69
CA GLN A 138 -1.34 20.03 2.74
C GLN A 138 -2.75 20.15 3.35
N VAL A 139 -3.02 19.44 4.45
CA VAL A 139 -4.37 19.34 5.04
C VAL A 139 -4.45 20.18 6.31
N ARG A 140 -5.57 20.88 6.49
CA ARG A 140 -5.90 21.59 7.74
C ARG A 140 -7.25 21.10 8.23
N PHE A 141 -7.37 20.82 9.53
CA PHE A 141 -8.62 20.41 10.15
C PHE A 141 -9.28 21.60 10.85
N GLY A 142 -10.58 21.74 10.65
CA GLY A 142 -11.47 22.59 11.45
C GLY A 142 -12.40 21.72 12.30
N ALA A 143 -13.33 22.36 13.02
CA ALA A 143 -14.24 21.65 13.92
C ALA A 143 -15.09 20.58 13.20
N ASN A 144 -15.64 20.89 12.03
CA ASN A 144 -16.49 19.99 11.23
C ASN A 144 -16.14 20.00 9.75
N SER A 145 -14.89 20.32 9.43
CA SER A 145 -14.41 20.40 8.06
C SER A 145 -12.94 20.04 7.97
N LEU A 146 -12.49 19.68 6.78
CA LEU A 146 -11.09 19.68 6.43
C LEU A 146 -10.87 20.55 5.18
N THR A 147 -9.71 21.18 5.12
CA THR A 147 -9.26 21.96 3.98
C THR A 147 -8.18 21.18 3.25
N LEU A 148 -8.41 20.95 1.96
CA LEU A 148 -7.47 20.39 0.99
C LEU A 148 -6.97 21.52 0.09
N PRO A 149 -5.90 21.31 -0.69
CA PRO A 149 -5.49 22.26 -1.72
C PRO A 149 -6.67 22.63 -2.63
N GLY A 150 -7.03 23.90 -2.63
CA GLY A 150 -8.09 24.47 -3.48
C GLY A 150 -9.54 24.18 -3.06
N ARG A 151 -9.81 23.49 -1.94
CA ARG A 151 -11.19 23.23 -1.49
C ARG A 151 -11.34 22.94 0.00
N SER A 152 -12.53 23.22 0.53
CA SER A 152 -12.95 22.80 1.86
C SER A 152 -14.02 21.70 1.75
N VAL A 153 -13.98 20.72 2.66
CA VAL A 153 -14.87 19.57 2.71
C VAL A 153 -15.53 19.53 4.08
N LYS A 154 -16.86 19.46 4.13
CA LYS A 154 -17.60 19.24 5.37
C LYS A 154 -17.49 17.77 5.78
N LEU A 155 -17.16 17.54 7.05
CA LEU A 155 -17.06 16.19 7.60
C LEU A 155 -18.45 15.68 7.99
N PRO A 156 -18.71 14.36 7.84
CA PRO A 156 -19.96 13.77 8.31
C PRO A 156 -20.09 13.89 9.84
N PRO A 157 -21.30 14.03 10.37
CA PRO A 157 -21.52 13.93 11.81
C PRO A 157 -21.20 12.52 12.29
N LEU A 158 -20.61 12.40 13.47
CA LEU A 158 -20.30 11.12 14.10
C LEU A 158 -21.13 10.93 15.36
N PRO A 159 -22.15 10.05 15.35
CA PRO A 159 -22.93 9.73 16.54
C PRO A 159 -22.02 9.23 17.67
N GLY A 160 -22.27 9.70 18.90
CA GLY A 160 -21.50 9.29 20.08
C GLY A 160 -20.12 9.94 20.23
N VAL A 161 -19.68 10.77 19.27
CA VAL A 161 -18.44 11.56 19.42
C VAL A 161 -18.80 12.94 19.97
N PRO A 162 -18.23 13.36 21.12
CA PRO A 162 -18.50 14.66 21.70
C PRO A 162 -18.20 15.82 20.72
N PRO A 163 -18.98 16.91 20.77
CA PRO A 163 -18.63 18.13 20.07
C PRO A 163 -17.26 18.66 20.52
N GLY A 164 -16.45 19.13 19.58
CA GLY A 164 -15.12 19.70 19.88
C GLY A 164 -13.97 18.70 19.81
N GLU A 165 -14.23 17.41 19.64
CA GLU A 165 -13.17 16.42 19.41
C GLU A 165 -12.35 16.75 18.16
N ALA A 166 -11.03 16.76 18.32
CA ALA A 166 -10.11 17.14 17.26
C ALA A 166 -10.10 16.08 16.15
N THR A 167 -10.28 16.53 14.92
CA THR A 167 -10.08 15.68 13.75
C THR A 167 -8.60 15.66 13.40
N ARG A 168 -8.05 14.47 13.13
CA ARG A 168 -6.64 14.26 12.83
C ARG A 168 -6.45 13.25 11.69
N ILE A 169 -5.23 13.25 11.14
CA ILE A 169 -4.75 12.10 10.36
C ILE A 169 -4.57 10.93 11.34
N GLY A 170 -5.21 9.81 11.01
CA GLY A 170 -5.15 8.57 11.77
C GLY A 170 -3.87 7.78 11.50
N ASP A 171 -3.80 6.61 12.13
CA ASP A 171 -2.62 5.76 12.17
C ASP A 171 -2.74 4.51 11.27
N GLN A 172 -3.62 4.60 10.28
CA GLN A 172 -3.77 3.57 9.25
C GLN A 172 -3.41 4.14 7.88
N VAL A 173 -2.48 3.47 7.22
CA VAL A 173 -2.03 3.77 5.86
C VAL A 173 -2.04 2.49 5.06
N ARG A 174 -2.87 2.43 4.02
CA ARG A 174 -2.92 1.31 3.07
C ARG A 174 -2.55 1.78 1.68
N TRP A 175 -2.04 0.87 0.88
CA TRP A 175 -1.69 1.12 -0.52
C TRP A 175 -2.51 0.24 -1.45
N THR A 176 -2.89 0.79 -2.58
CA THR A 176 -3.64 0.09 -3.63
C THR A 176 -3.26 0.66 -4.99
N VAL A 177 -3.64 -0.01 -6.06
CA VAL A 177 -3.54 0.50 -7.43
C VAL A 177 -4.95 0.64 -7.98
N GLN A 178 -5.35 1.87 -8.30
CA GLN A 178 -6.66 2.18 -8.85
C GLN A 178 -6.49 2.84 -10.21
N GLY A 179 -7.06 2.24 -11.25
CA GLY A 179 -6.96 2.77 -12.62
C GLY A 179 -5.52 2.94 -13.11
N GLY A 180 -4.60 2.05 -12.71
CA GLY A 180 -3.18 2.14 -13.05
C GLY A 180 -2.39 3.19 -12.24
N GLN A 181 -2.98 3.76 -11.19
CA GLN A 181 -2.29 4.75 -10.35
C GLN A 181 -2.08 4.22 -8.93
N LEU A 182 -0.84 4.32 -8.45
CA LEU A 182 -0.54 4.06 -7.05
C LEU A 182 -1.35 5.02 -6.18
N THR A 183 -2.05 4.47 -5.19
CA THR A 183 -2.94 5.22 -4.33
C THR A 183 -2.66 4.87 -2.86
N ALA A 184 -2.44 5.88 -2.03
CA ALA A 184 -2.41 5.72 -0.57
C ALA A 184 -3.77 6.09 0.03
N LEU A 185 -4.27 5.24 0.92
CA LEU A 185 -5.48 5.43 1.70
C LEU A 185 -5.05 5.70 3.14
N VAL A 186 -5.26 6.94 3.61
CA VAL A 186 -4.87 7.35 4.96
C VAL A 186 -6.13 7.68 5.73
N GLU A 187 -6.32 7.05 6.89
CA GLU A 187 -7.49 7.31 7.71
C GLU A 187 -7.54 8.74 8.26
N VAL A 188 -8.75 9.25 8.40
CA VAL A 188 -9.08 10.45 9.16
C VAL A 188 -9.90 10.01 10.35
N GLN A 189 -9.49 10.45 11.54
CA GLN A 189 -10.10 10.04 12.79
C GLN A 189 -10.51 11.26 13.60
N ARG A 190 -11.57 11.09 14.39
CA ARG A 190 -12.00 12.03 15.43
C ARG A 190 -12.12 11.23 16.72
N ALA A 191 -11.34 11.60 17.73
CA ALA A 191 -11.00 10.68 18.82
C ALA A 191 -10.48 9.33 18.24
N TRP A 192 -11.16 8.23 18.53
CA TRP A 192 -10.89 6.88 18.00
C TRP A 192 -11.83 6.46 16.86
N ALA A 193 -12.78 7.33 16.50
CA ALA A 193 -13.79 7.01 15.50
C ALA A 193 -13.30 7.32 14.08
N PHE A 194 -13.54 6.38 13.17
CA PHE A 194 -13.37 6.59 11.74
C PHE A 194 -14.28 7.73 11.25
N THR A 195 -13.69 8.72 10.58
CA THR A 195 -14.42 9.83 9.97
C THR A 195 -14.46 9.73 8.44
N GLY A 196 -13.47 9.06 7.86
CA GLY A 196 -13.28 8.94 6.42
C GLY A 196 -11.82 8.66 6.08
N ARG A 197 -11.46 8.77 4.80
CA ARG A 197 -10.12 8.54 4.28
C ARG A 197 -9.65 9.70 3.41
N LEU A 198 -8.40 10.07 3.56
CA LEU A 198 -7.67 10.86 2.57
C LEU A 198 -7.10 9.88 1.54
N VAL A 199 -7.56 10.00 0.30
CA VAL A 199 -7.12 9.19 -0.84
C VAL A 199 -6.14 10.02 -1.66
N LEU A 200 -4.90 9.56 -1.71
CA LEU A 200 -3.79 10.22 -2.38
C LEU A 200 -3.46 9.43 -3.62
N THR A 201 -3.68 10.03 -4.79
CA THR A 201 -3.29 9.43 -6.06
C THR A 201 -1.92 9.96 -6.45
N TYR A 202 -1.02 9.07 -6.83
CA TYR A 202 0.35 9.38 -7.18
C TYR A 202 0.52 9.44 -8.70
N ARG A 203 1.54 10.19 -9.13
CA ARG A 203 2.03 10.18 -10.51
C ARG A 203 3.55 10.13 -10.55
N ALA A 204 4.08 9.59 -11.64
CA ALA A 204 5.51 9.68 -11.92
C ALA A 204 5.90 11.11 -12.30
N GLN A 205 6.97 11.61 -11.68
CA GLN A 205 7.64 12.85 -12.09
C GLN A 205 9.12 12.74 -11.75
N ASN A 206 9.99 12.98 -12.74
CA ASN A 206 11.44 13.05 -12.54
C ASN A 206 12.03 11.82 -11.82
N GLY A 207 11.56 10.61 -12.16
CA GLY A 207 12.04 9.36 -11.55
C GLY A 207 11.56 9.11 -10.12
N ARG A 208 10.47 9.76 -9.68
CA ARG A 208 9.85 9.61 -8.37
C ARG A 208 8.33 9.54 -8.49
N LEU A 209 7.68 8.78 -7.62
CA LEU A 209 6.23 8.84 -7.43
C LEU A 209 5.90 9.92 -6.39
N ILE A 210 5.17 10.95 -6.81
CA ILE A 210 4.73 12.07 -5.98
C ILE A 210 3.20 12.15 -5.93
N PRO A 211 2.59 12.62 -4.83
CA PRO A 211 1.15 12.85 -4.79
C PRO A 211 0.75 13.91 -5.81
N ASP A 212 -0.24 13.59 -6.64
CA ASP A 212 -0.83 14.49 -7.62
C ASP A 212 -2.15 15.08 -7.13
N ARG A 213 -2.98 14.23 -6.51
CA ARG A 213 -4.32 14.58 -6.08
C ARG A 213 -4.60 14.03 -4.69
N VAL A 214 -5.27 14.85 -3.88
CA VAL A 214 -5.83 14.44 -2.59
C VAL A 214 -7.34 14.60 -2.62
N ARG A 215 -8.06 13.56 -2.25
CA ARG A 215 -9.51 13.62 -2.01
C ARG A 215 -9.88 13.05 -0.67
N PHE A 216 -11.01 13.53 -0.14
CA PHE A 216 -11.63 12.93 1.02
C PHE A 216 -12.72 11.95 0.55
N ASP A 217 -12.78 10.81 1.22
CA ASP A 217 -13.74 9.73 0.99
C ASP A 217 -14.39 9.35 2.32
N PRO A 218 -15.67 9.68 2.55
CA PRO A 218 -16.34 9.36 3.81
C PRO A 218 -16.78 7.90 3.92
N THR A 219 -16.66 7.09 2.85
CA THR A 219 -17.17 5.71 2.85
C THR A 219 -16.40 4.84 3.86
N PRO A 220 -17.09 4.13 4.78
CA PRO A 220 -16.48 3.15 5.69
C PRO A 220 -15.71 2.05 4.96
N LEU A 221 -14.77 1.40 5.67
CA LEU A 221 -13.95 0.31 5.10
C LEU A 221 -14.78 -0.92 4.71
N ASP A 222 -15.91 -1.17 5.38
CA ASP A 222 -16.74 -2.38 5.21
C ASP A 222 -17.70 -2.30 4.01
N GLU A 223 -17.71 -1.20 3.25
CA GLU A 223 -18.61 -0.96 2.11
C GLU A 223 -17.86 -0.83 0.76
N LEU A 224 -16.66 -1.40 0.63
CA LEU A 224 -16.02 -1.53 -0.68
C LEU A 224 -16.63 -2.73 -1.43
N PRO A 225 -17.17 -2.57 -2.66
CA PRO A 225 -17.57 -3.72 -3.45
C PRO A 225 -16.35 -4.58 -3.78
N GLU A 226 -16.50 -5.89 -3.61
CA GLU A 226 -15.53 -6.93 -4.02
C GLU A 226 -15.16 -6.84 -5.51
#